data_AF-A0A972TLC6-F1
#
_entry.id   AF-A0A972TLC6-F1
#
_cell.length_a   1.000
_cell.length_b   1.000
_cell.length_c   1.000
_cell.angle_alpha   90.00
_cell.angle_beta   90.00
_cell.angle_gamma   90.00
#
_symmetry.space_group_name_H-M   'P 1'
#
loop_
_entity.id
_entity.type
_entity.pdbx_description
1 polymer ?
#
loop_
_entity_poly.entity_id
_entity_poly.type
_entity_poly.pdbx_seq_one_letter_code
_entity_poly.pdbx_strand_id
1 'polypeptide(L)'
;MLANYGYKDASGDFFVTIDTDKCDGCGDCVTACPVDVFTVVDEDPNDPMREEPVAMVVADKKKKLKYECGPCKPSSDRPPLPCVEACKAGAISHSW
;
A
#
# COMPACT_ATOMS: atom_id res chain seq x y z
N MET A 1 7.20 -8.35 8.50
CA MET A 1 6.15 -7.96 9.45
C MET A 1 4.99 -7.39 8.64
N LEU A 2 3.74 -7.45 9.12
CA LEU A 2 2.61 -6.87 8.37
C LEU A 2 2.34 -5.42 8.81
N ALA A 3 2.72 -4.46 7.97
CA ALA A 3 2.41 -3.04 8.17
C ALA A 3 1.03 -2.71 7.56
N ASN A 4 0.09 -2.24 8.38
CA ASN A 4 -1.28 -1.95 7.95
C ASN A 4 -1.53 -0.44 7.91
N TYR A 5 -1.83 0.08 6.74
CA TYR A 5 -2.10 1.50 6.52
C TYR A 5 -3.55 1.69 6.12
N GLY A 6 -4.31 2.42 6.94
CA GLY A 6 -5.71 2.64 6.61
C GLY A 6 -6.57 3.12 7.76
N TYR A 7 -7.87 2.92 7.58
CA TYR A 7 -8.89 3.26 8.56
C TYR A 7 -10.11 2.37 8.42
N LYS A 8 -10.90 2.32 9.49
CA LYS A 8 -12.22 1.70 9.53
C LYS A 8 -13.27 2.77 9.81
N ASP A 9 -14.37 2.74 9.09
CA ASP A 9 -15.55 3.54 9.38
C ASP A 9 -16.85 2.74 9.18
N ALA A 10 -18.01 3.39 9.29
CA ALA A 10 -19.31 2.73 9.10
C ALA A 10 -19.53 2.16 7.68
N SER A 11 -18.70 2.55 6.70
CA SER A 11 -18.78 2.09 5.32
C SER A 11 -17.83 0.95 4.99
N GLY A 12 -16.88 0.60 5.87
CA GLY A 12 -16.02 -0.57 5.71
C GLY A 12 -14.61 -0.42 6.30
N ASP A 13 -13.78 -1.42 6.00
CA ASP A 13 -12.37 -1.50 6.36
C ASP A 13 -11.50 -1.19 5.11
N PHE A 14 -10.76 -0.10 5.14
CA PHE A 14 -9.93 0.37 4.03
C PHE A 14 -8.44 0.36 4.43
N PHE A 15 -7.80 -0.81 4.33
CA PHE A 15 -6.38 -1.02 4.66
C PHE A 15 -5.57 -1.54 3.48
N VAL A 16 -4.44 -0.87 3.20
CA VAL A 16 -3.35 -1.45 2.41
C VAL A 16 -2.38 -2.08 3.39
N THR A 17 -2.07 -3.36 3.17
CA THR A 17 -1.13 -4.11 3.99
C THR A 17 0.12 -4.38 3.18
N ILE A 18 1.27 -4.03 3.74
CA ILE A 18 2.58 -4.29 3.17
C ILE A 18 3.29 -5.30 4.09
N ASP A 19 3.64 -6.45 3.53
CA ASP A 19 4.51 -7.42 4.17
C ASP A 19 5.95 -6.94 4.04
N THR A 20 6.45 -6.32 5.10
CA THR A 20 7.80 -5.76 5.14
C THR A 20 8.87 -6.85 5.04
N ASP A 21 8.59 -8.10 5.40
CA ASP A 21 9.60 -9.18 5.27
C ASP A 21 9.82 -9.56 3.80
N LYS A 22 8.83 -9.30 2.94
CA LYS A 22 8.91 -9.56 1.49
C LYS A 22 9.24 -8.32 0.69
N CYS A 23 8.92 -7.13 1.21
CA CYS A 23 9.20 -5.89 0.52
C CYS A 23 10.71 -5.67 0.45
N ASP A 24 11.22 -5.43 -0.76
CA ASP A 24 12.62 -5.14 -1.07
C ASP A 24 12.86 -3.65 -1.34
N GLY A 25 11.83 -2.82 -1.20
CA GLY A 25 11.91 -1.38 -1.45
C GLY A 25 12.12 -0.99 -2.92
N CYS A 26 11.85 -1.88 -3.89
CA CYS A 26 12.12 -1.63 -5.32
C CYS A 26 11.40 -0.40 -5.93
N GLY A 27 10.30 0.05 -5.34
CA GLY A 27 9.57 1.25 -5.79
C GLY A 27 8.59 1.04 -6.94
N ASP A 28 8.44 -0.18 -7.48
CA ASP A 28 7.51 -0.48 -8.58
C ASP A 28 6.06 -0.08 -8.26
N CYS A 29 5.66 -0.20 -6.99
CA CYS A 29 4.34 0.23 -6.51
C CYS A 29 4.10 1.75 -6.58
N VAL A 30 5.16 2.56 -6.46
CA VAL A 30 5.09 4.02 -6.59
C VAL A 30 4.78 4.39 -8.04
N THR A 31 5.51 3.80 -9.00
CA THR A 31 5.29 4.03 -10.43
C THR A 31 3.94 3.49 -10.92
N ALA A 32 3.49 2.37 -10.37
CA ALA A 32 2.23 1.75 -10.77
C ALA A 32 0.98 2.47 -10.23
N CYS A 33 1.12 3.26 -9.17
CA CYS A 33 -0.01 3.94 -8.53
C CYS A 33 -0.32 5.27 -9.22
N PRO A 34 -1.47 5.43 -9.91
CA PRO A 34 -1.78 6.64 -10.67
C PRO A 34 -2.07 7.87 -9.79
N VAL A 35 -2.18 7.67 -8.49
CA VAL A 35 -2.52 8.70 -7.49
C VAL A 35 -1.47 8.76 -6.38
N ASP A 36 -0.27 8.24 -6.57
CA ASP A 36 0.89 8.39 -5.66
C ASP A 36 0.57 8.07 -4.18
N VAL A 37 -0.10 6.95 -3.91
CA VAL A 37 -0.43 6.51 -2.53
C VAL A 37 0.79 5.92 -1.82
N PHE A 38 1.75 5.39 -2.58
CA PHE A 38 2.95 4.75 -2.06
C PHE A 38 4.15 5.70 -2.05
N THR A 39 5.05 5.48 -1.10
CA THR A 39 6.39 6.06 -1.04
C THR A 39 7.36 4.98 -0.58
N VAL A 40 8.64 5.12 -0.91
CA VAL A 40 9.70 4.25 -0.38
C VAL A 40 10.53 5.07 0.58
N VAL A 41 10.77 4.53 1.77
CA VAL A 41 11.61 5.15 2.80
C VAL A 41 12.78 4.24 3.12
N ASP A 42 13.93 4.83 3.43
CA ASP A 42 15.12 4.09 3.84
C ASP A 42 15.01 3.61 5.29
N GLU A 43 14.39 4.42 6.16
CA GLU A 43 14.18 4.10 7.57
C GLU A 43 12.72 3.65 7.80
N ASP A 44 12.49 2.38 8.12
CA ASP A 44 11.16 1.89 8.50
C ASP A 44 10.80 2.37 9.92
N PRO A 45 9.78 3.22 10.11
CA PRO A 45 9.37 3.65 11.45
C PRO A 45 8.80 2.51 12.31
N ASN A 46 8.47 1.36 11.72
CA ASN A 46 7.99 0.18 12.44
C ASN A 46 9.11 -0.82 12.76
N ASP A 47 10.25 -0.74 12.08
CA ASP A 47 11.43 -1.57 12.32
C ASP A 47 12.73 -0.75 12.16
N PRO A 48 13.17 -0.05 13.23
CA PRO A 48 14.37 0.78 13.19
C PRO A 48 15.67 0.02 12.96
N MET A 49 15.65 -1.32 13.04
CA MET A 49 16.84 -2.15 12.80
C MET A 49 16.95 -2.63 11.35
N ARG A 50 15.93 -2.37 10.53
CA ARG A 50 15.94 -2.71 9.12
C ARG A 50 16.90 -1.80 8.36
N GLU A 51 17.78 -2.41 7.56
CA GLU A 51 18.74 -1.69 6.71
C GLU A 51 18.27 -1.49 5.27
N GLU A 52 17.27 -2.28 4.83
CA GLU A 52 16.73 -2.21 3.48
C GLU A 52 15.58 -1.19 3.39
N PRO A 53 15.41 -0.48 2.26
CA PRO A 53 14.28 0.41 2.07
C PRO A 53 12.96 -0.37 2.07
N VAL A 54 11.86 0.31 2.41
CA VAL A 54 10.52 -0.29 2.48
C VAL A 54 9.47 0.64 1.87
N ALA A 55 8.48 0.04 1.20
CA ALA A 55 7.33 0.78 0.74
C ALA A 55 6.36 1.08 1.91
N MET A 56 5.75 2.26 1.88
CA MET A 56 4.77 2.72 2.84
C MET A 56 3.64 3.48 2.14
N VAL A 57 2.48 3.59 2.80
CA VAL A 57 1.41 4.51 2.37
C VAL A 57 1.64 5.90 2.97
N VAL A 58 1.58 6.93 2.13
CA VAL A 58 1.77 8.31 2.58
C VAL A 58 0.73 8.73 3.61
N ALA A 59 1.17 9.46 4.65
CA ALA A 59 0.38 9.74 5.84
C ALA A 59 -0.92 10.49 5.56
N ASP A 60 -0.94 11.38 4.56
CA ASP A 60 -2.12 12.19 4.20
C ASP A 60 -3.18 11.40 3.42
N LYS A 61 -2.79 10.30 2.77
CA LYS A 61 -3.69 9.46 1.96
C LYS A 61 -4.24 8.26 2.74
N LYS A 62 -3.57 7.82 3.81
CA LYS A 62 -4.01 6.65 4.61
C LYS A 62 -5.46 6.74 5.12
N LYS A 63 -5.94 7.95 5.45
CA LYS A 63 -7.32 8.18 5.94
C LYS A 63 -8.34 8.43 4.82
N LYS A 64 -7.91 8.36 3.57
CA LYS A 64 -8.72 8.65 2.37
C LYS A 64 -8.68 7.50 1.35
N LEU A 65 -8.09 6.35 1.70
CA LEU A 65 -7.86 5.21 0.80
C LEU A 65 -9.09 4.75 0.02
N LYS A 66 -10.30 4.81 0.61
CA LYS A 66 -11.54 4.54 -0.12
C LYS A 66 -11.68 5.37 -1.39
N TYR A 67 -11.32 6.65 -1.30
CA TYR A 67 -11.45 7.62 -2.39
C TYR A 67 -10.21 7.63 -3.28
N GLU A 68 -9.02 7.67 -2.68
CA GLU A 68 -7.75 7.71 -3.42
C GLU A 68 -7.55 6.45 -4.28
N CYS A 69 -7.84 5.26 -3.74
CA CYS A 69 -7.75 4.02 -4.51
C CYS A 69 -9.01 3.72 -5.33
N GLY A 70 -10.04 4.56 -5.26
CA GLY A 70 -11.32 4.39 -5.98
C GLY A 70 -11.16 4.17 -7.49
N PRO A 71 -10.25 4.86 -8.20
CA PRO A 71 -10.01 4.62 -9.63
C PRO A 71 -9.56 3.18 -9.95
N CYS A 72 -8.81 2.55 -9.05
CA CYS A 72 -8.34 1.16 -9.20
C CYS A 72 -9.30 0.15 -8.55
N LYS A 73 -10.20 0.60 -7.69
CA LYS A 73 -11.15 -0.22 -6.92
C LYS A 73 -12.58 0.33 -7.02
N PRO A 74 -13.20 0.26 -8.21
CA PRO A 74 -14.58 0.67 -8.37
C PRO A 74 -15.53 -0.28 -7.62
N SER A 75 -16.74 0.18 -7.30
CA SER A 75 -17.72 -0.65 -6.56
C SER A 75 -18.35 -1.76 -7.40
N SER A 76 -18.33 -1.63 -8.73
CA SER A 76 -19.00 -2.53 -9.67
C SER A 76 -18.11 -3.65 -10.20
N ASP A 77 -16.79 -3.46 -10.19
CA ASP A 77 -15.81 -4.40 -10.78
C ASP A 77 -14.54 -4.43 -9.93
N ARG A 78 -13.79 -5.53 -10.00
CA ARG A 78 -12.54 -5.70 -9.25
C ARG A 78 -11.43 -6.13 -10.20
N PRO A 79 -10.88 -5.18 -10.98
CA PRO A 79 -9.75 -5.49 -11.83
C PRO A 79 -8.50 -5.80 -10.98
N PRO A 80 -7.51 -6.52 -11.53
CA PRO A 80 -6.21 -6.67 -10.89
C PRO A 80 -5.62 -5.29 -10.54
N LEU A 81 -5.13 -5.14 -9.32
CA LEU A 81 -4.66 -3.85 -8.82
C LEU A 81 -3.26 -3.57 -9.38
N PRO A 82 -3.03 -2.41 -10.01
CA PRO A 82 -1.72 -2.10 -10.59
C PRO A 82 -0.57 -2.19 -9.59
N CYS A 83 -0.77 -1.74 -8.36
CA CYS A 83 0.24 -1.82 -7.30
C CYS A 83 0.54 -3.25 -6.84
N VAL A 84 -0.45 -4.15 -6.88
CA VAL A 84 -0.27 -5.56 -6.50
C VAL A 84 0.42 -6.31 -7.64
N GLU A 85 -0.02 -6.10 -8.88
CA GLU A 85 0.58 -6.71 -10.07
C GLU A 85 2.03 -6.24 -10.29
N ALA A 86 2.33 -4.97 -10.02
CA ALA A 86 3.69 -4.46 -10.09
C ALA A 86 4.60 -5.03 -9.00
N CYS A 87 4.05 -5.45 -7.86
CA CYS A 87 4.83 -5.98 -6.75
C CYS A 87 5.21 -7.45 -6.98
N LYS A 88 6.34 -7.67 -7.66
CA LYS A 88 6.88 -9.02 -7.94
C LYS A 88 7.16 -9.84 -6.68
N ALA A 89 7.49 -9.18 -5.57
CA ALA A 89 7.70 -9.82 -4.27
C ALA A 89 6.39 -10.31 -3.62
N GLY A 90 5.22 -9.88 -4.12
CA GLY A 90 3.92 -10.23 -3.55
C GLY A 90 3.72 -9.68 -2.13
N ALA A 91 4.30 -8.52 -1.83
CA ALA A 91 4.27 -7.90 -0.52
C ALA A 91 3.00 -7.06 -0.26
N ILE A 92 2.26 -6.66 -1.30
CA ILE A 92 1.14 -5.71 -1.18
C ILE A 92 -0.19 -6.43 -1.25
N SER A 93 -1.08 -6.13 -0.30
CA SER A 93 -2.47 -6.58 -0.31
C SER A 93 -3.40 -5.49 0.21
N HIS A 94 -4.71 -5.66 0.01
CA HIS A 94 -5.72 -4.70 0.43
C HIS A 94 -6.93 -5.41 1.03
N SER A 95 -7.62 -4.79 1.99
CA SER A 95 -8.74 -5.40 2.73
C SER A 95 -10.11 -5.38 2.03
N TRP A 96 -10.28 -4.64 0.93
CA TRP A 96 -11.59 -4.42 0.26
C TRP A 96 -11.61 -4.77 -1.22
#